data_AF-A0A8S1NY50-F1
#
_entry.id   AF-A0A8S1NY50-F1
#
_cell.length_a   1.000
_cell.length_b   1.000
_cell.length_c   1.000
_cell.angle_alpha   90.00
_cell.angle_beta   90.00
_cell.angle_gamma   90.00
#
_symmetry.space_group_name_H-M   'P 1'
#
loop_
_entity.id
_entity.type
_entity.pdbx_description
1 polymer ?
#
loop_
_entity_poly.entity_id
_entity_poly.type
_entity_poly.pdbx_seq_one_letter_code
_entity_poly.pdbx_strand_id
1 'polypeptide(L)'
;MNYKKHKEIRIKRLYQKIMEKFFRKFFISILRYLNYLEYLNIMNLHQMVFYNMQKKDNFLKYINLRLKTILALQSIIDGPASVFGIDDKETMQRFYVCLLDICLNCKIKITEEEESLIIRIMDSGFIKKRHFPQEVTGSFVKILIQIAKNSEQIRFIYAICYCLKLMIQKFQKTQKMLEEDNEGFGMNSYNVKYDDSSCTNALNSSIFEEIKEIKNKYKNQQKLQSIVTKLLKNEPMPQHMLNKSVYDVYRQ
;
A
#
# COMPACT_ATOMS: atom_id res chain seq x y z
N MET A 1 -18.79 37.40 -19.63
CA MET A 1 -17.59 36.65 -19.15
C MET A 1 -17.85 35.23 -18.61
N ASN A 2 -19.09 34.79 -18.30
CA ASN A 2 -19.33 33.46 -17.70
C ASN A 2 -19.36 32.25 -18.68
N TYR A 3 -19.51 32.46 -19.99
CA TYR A 3 -19.68 31.35 -20.95
C TYR A 3 -18.39 30.56 -21.25
N LYS A 4 -17.23 31.22 -21.27
CA LYS A 4 -15.92 30.56 -21.49
C LYS A 4 -15.55 29.62 -20.34
N LYS A 5 -15.74 30.07 -19.08
CA LYS A 5 -15.51 29.26 -17.88
C LYS A 5 -16.38 28.00 -17.84
N HIS A 6 -17.66 28.10 -18.19
CA HIS A 6 -18.55 26.93 -18.23
C HIS A 6 -18.17 25.93 -19.33
N LYS A 7 -17.69 26.41 -20.50
CA LYS A 7 -17.25 25.56 -21.61
C LYS A 7 -15.96 24.78 -21.25
N GLU A 8 -14.99 25.43 -20.60
CA GLU A 8 -13.76 24.77 -20.12
C GLU A 8 -14.04 23.72 -19.04
N ILE A 9 -14.95 24.01 -18.09
CA ILE A 9 -15.35 23.04 -17.05
C ILE A 9 -16.04 21.84 -17.69
N ARG A 10 -16.87 22.06 -18.73
CA ARG A 10 -17.55 20.97 -19.44
C ARG A 10 -16.56 20.09 -20.21
N ILE A 11 -15.58 20.68 -20.88
CA ILE A 11 -14.53 19.96 -21.61
C ILE A 11 -13.67 19.15 -20.64
N LYS A 12 -13.23 19.74 -19.51
CA LYS A 12 -12.49 19.03 -18.47
C LYS A 12 -13.26 17.82 -17.91
N ARG A 13 -14.56 17.98 -17.62
CA ARG A 13 -15.42 16.88 -17.15
C ARG A 13 -15.62 15.79 -18.19
N LEU A 14 -15.75 16.17 -19.47
CA LEU A 14 -15.88 15.22 -20.57
C LEU A 14 -14.58 14.42 -20.74
N TYR A 15 -13.43 15.09 -20.69
CA TYR A 15 -12.11 14.45 -20.75
C TYR A 15 -11.91 13.49 -19.58
N GLN A 16 -12.31 13.88 -18.37
CA GLN A 16 -12.28 13.02 -17.19
C GLN A 16 -13.13 11.75 -17.37
N LYS A 17 -14.35 11.88 -17.90
CA LYS A 17 -15.24 10.73 -18.14
C LYS A 17 -14.70 9.80 -19.24
N ILE A 18 -14.11 10.35 -20.29
CA ILE A 18 -13.49 9.57 -21.37
C ILE A 18 -12.30 8.80 -20.83
N MET A 19 -11.42 9.47 -20.08
CA MET A 19 -10.26 8.84 -19.44
C MET A 19 -10.68 7.74 -18.47
N GLU A 20 -11.70 7.97 -17.66
CA GLU A 20 -12.21 7.00 -16.69
C GLU A 20 -12.82 5.75 -17.36
N LYS A 21 -13.55 5.94 -18.47
CA LYS A 21 -14.11 4.84 -19.27
C LYS A 21 -13.01 4.08 -20.03
N PHE A 22 -11.99 4.79 -20.51
CA PHE A 22 -10.80 4.20 -21.13
C PHE A 22 -10.04 3.36 -20.11
N PHE A 23 -9.71 3.91 -18.95
CA PHE A 23 -9.03 3.19 -17.87
C PHE A 23 -9.81 1.95 -17.44
N ARG A 24 -11.12 2.05 -17.27
CA ARG A 24 -11.93 0.90 -16.86
C ARG A 24 -11.89 -0.24 -17.89
N LYS A 25 -12.02 0.07 -19.19
CA LYS A 25 -11.90 -0.94 -20.25
C LYS A 25 -10.47 -1.50 -20.36
N PHE A 26 -9.47 -0.63 -20.21
CA PHE A 26 -8.06 -0.98 -20.25
C PHE A 26 -7.67 -1.96 -19.13
N PHE A 27 -8.04 -1.67 -17.87
CA PHE A 27 -7.78 -2.57 -16.74
C PHE A 27 -8.49 -3.93 -16.88
N ILE A 28 -9.65 -3.99 -17.53
CA ILE A 28 -10.36 -5.25 -17.80
C ILE A 28 -9.62 -6.08 -18.87
N SER A 29 -9.03 -5.45 -19.89
CA SER A 29 -8.26 -6.14 -20.94
C SER A 29 -6.90 -6.64 -20.44
N ILE A 30 -6.19 -5.85 -19.63
CA ILE A 30 -4.89 -6.21 -19.03
C ILE A 30 -4.95 -7.51 -18.22
N LEU A 31 -6.08 -7.75 -17.53
CA LEU A 31 -6.28 -8.97 -16.73
C LEU A 31 -6.50 -10.23 -17.58
N ARG A 32 -6.66 -10.12 -18.91
CA ARG A 32 -6.96 -11.26 -19.80
C ARG A 32 -5.86 -11.57 -20.81
N TYR A 33 -5.18 -10.59 -21.43
CA TYR A 33 -4.15 -10.84 -22.44
C TYR A 33 -3.15 -9.68 -22.58
N LEU A 34 -2.03 -9.70 -21.85
CA LEU A 34 -0.99 -8.69 -22.01
C LEU A 34 -0.24 -8.87 -23.34
N ASN A 35 -0.61 -8.09 -24.35
CA ASN A 35 0.19 -7.89 -25.56
C ASN A 35 1.13 -6.66 -25.40
N TYR A 36 2.12 -6.54 -26.28
CA TYR A 36 3.12 -5.45 -26.23
C TYR A 36 2.50 -4.04 -26.23
N LEU A 37 1.37 -3.85 -26.92
CA LEU A 37 0.68 -2.57 -26.99
C LEU A 37 0.03 -2.20 -25.64
N GLU A 38 -0.50 -3.18 -24.91
CA GLU A 38 -1.00 -2.97 -23.55
C GLU A 38 0.12 -2.64 -22.56
N TYR A 39 1.28 -3.29 -22.66
CA TYR A 39 2.47 -2.94 -21.88
C TYR A 39 2.88 -1.46 -22.10
N LEU A 40 3.03 -1.03 -23.36
CA LEU A 40 3.39 0.36 -23.67
C LEU A 40 2.39 1.35 -23.08
N ASN A 41 1.10 1.04 -23.14
CA ASN A 41 0.06 1.88 -22.55
C ASN A 41 0.15 1.94 -21.01
N ILE A 42 0.54 0.84 -20.34
CA ILE A 42 0.77 0.83 -18.89
C ILE A 42 1.99 1.69 -18.54
N MET A 43 3.06 1.62 -19.31
CA MET A 43 4.25 2.44 -19.09
C MET A 43 3.98 3.92 -19.34
N ASN A 44 3.22 4.26 -20.39
CA ASN A 44 2.76 5.63 -20.63
C ASN A 44 1.86 6.13 -19.50
N LEU A 45 0.97 5.27 -18.97
CA LEU A 45 0.15 5.60 -17.82
C LEU A 45 0.98 5.82 -16.57
N HIS A 46 1.98 4.97 -16.33
CA HIS A 46 2.93 5.12 -15.22
C HIS A 46 3.64 6.46 -15.29
N GLN A 47 4.20 6.81 -16.46
CA GLN A 47 4.83 8.11 -16.66
C GLN A 47 3.84 9.27 -16.42
N MET A 48 2.64 9.20 -16.99
CA MET A 48 1.64 10.26 -16.84
C MET A 48 1.20 10.46 -15.38
N VAL A 49 0.96 9.36 -14.65
CA VAL A 49 0.42 9.42 -13.28
C VAL A 49 1.48 9.87 -12.30
N PHE A 50 2.70 9.35 -12.39
CA PHE A 50 3.73 9.64 -11.39
C PHE A 50 4.54 10.91 -11.69
N TYR A 51 4.57 11.40 -12.93
CA TYR A 51 5.35 12.58 -13.31
C TYR A 51 4.50 13.79 -13.73
N ASN A 52 3.31 13.60 -14.33
CA ASN A 52 2.56 14.68 -14.97
C ASN A 52 1.28 15.11 -14.24
N MET A 53 0.73 14.30 -13.33
CA MET A 53 -0.49 14.64 -12.62
C MET A 53 -0.21 15.54 -11.39
N GLN A 54 -0.70 16.78 -11.41
CA GLN A 54 -0.61 17.67 -10.26
C GLN A 54 -1.62 17.28 -9.17
N LYS A 55 -1.17 17.24 -7.90
CA LYS A 55 -1.91 16.77 -6.72
C LYS A 55 -3.22 17.54 -6.38
N LYS A 56 -3.58 18.62 -7.10
CA LYS A 56 -4.36 19.73 -6.54
C LYS A 56 -5.89 19.61 -6.54
N ASP A 57 -6.52 18.88 -7.48
CA ASP A 57 -7.99 18.99 -7.64
C ASP A 57 -8.81 17.72 -7.27
N ASN A 58 -8.18 16.54 -7.14
CA ASN A 58 -8.86 15.32 -6.67
C ASN A 58 -7.85 14.27 -6.18
N PHE A 59 -7.36 14.46 -4.95
CA PHE A 59 -6.30 13.63 -4.38
C PHE A 59 -6.69 12.15 -4.25
N LEU A 60 -7.93 11.85 -3.84
CA LEU A 60 -8.38 10.46 -3.70
C LEU A 60 -8.40 9.73 -5.06
N LYS A 61 -8.90 10.39 -6.12
CA LYS A 61 -8.86 9.84 -7.49
C LYS A 61 -7.42 9.63 -7.98
N TYR A 62 -6.51 10.52 -7.59
CA TYR A 62 -5.08 10.39 -7.88
C TYR A 62 -4.45 9.17 -7.17
N ILE A 63 -4.73 8.98 -5.87
CA ILE A 63 -4.31 7.80 -5.12
C ILE A 63 -4.85 6.51 -5.73
N ASN A 64 -6.15 6.47 -6.03
CA ASN A 64 -6.80 5.33 -6.67
C ASN A 64 -6.10 4.94 -7.98
N LEU A 65 -5.81 5.94 -8.83
CA LEU A 65 -5.15 5.71 -10.11
C LEU A 65 -3.72 5.17 -9.92
N ARG A 66 -2.95 5.73 -8.97
CA ARG A 66 -1.62 5.22 -8.62
C ARG A 66 -1.65 3.77 -8.17
N LEU A 67 -2.56 3.44 -7.24
CA LEU A 67 -2.70 2.08 -6.72
C LEU A 67 -3.09 1.09 -7.82
N LYS A 68 -4.00 1.48 -8.73
CA LYS A 68 -4.36 0.65 -9.88
C LYS A 68 -3.18 0.42 -10.83
N THR A 69 -2.41 1.47 -11.14
CA THR A 69 -1.21 1.36 -11.98
C THR A 69 -0.17 0.45 -11.34
N ILE A 70 0.10 0.62 -10.03
CA ILE A 70 1.01 -0.26 -9.29
C ILE A 70 0.53 -1.71 -9.35
N LEU A 71 -0.76 -1.98 -9.09
CA LEU A 71 -1.29 -3.32 -9.16
C LEU A 71 -1.19 -3.94 -10.56
N ALA A 72 -1.33 -3.16 -11.62
CA ALA A 72 -1.08 -3.63 -12.99
C ALA A 72 0.39 -3.96 -13.24
N LEU A 73 1.32 -3.11 -12.81
CA LEU A 73 2.76 -3.38 -12.91
C LEU A 73 3.14 -4.65 -12.15
N GLN A 74 2.60 -4.82 -10.94
CA GLN A 74 2.75 -6.04 -10.14
C GLN A 74 2.26 -7.29 -10.89
N SER A 75 1.12 -7.18 -11.55
CA SER A 75 0.55 -8.29 -12.34
C SER A 75 1.41 -8.66 -13.54
N ILE A 76 2.12 -7.69 -14.14
CA ILE A 76 3.10 -7.94 -15.21
C ILE A 76 4.33 -8.64 -14.63
N ILE A 77 4.91 -8.10 -13.55
CA ILE A 77 6.10 -8.64 -12.89
C ILE A 77 5.87 -10.10 -12.46
N ASP A 78 4.71 -10.40 -11.89
CA ASP A 78 4.41 -11.73 -11.35
C ASP A 78 3.84 -12.71 -12.39
N GLY A 79 3.51 -12.21 -13.60
CA GLY A 79 2.82 -12.92 -14.67
C GLY A 79 3.75 -13.35 -15.82
N PRO A 80 3.17 -13.93 -16.89
CA PRO A 80 3.93 -14.38 -18.07
C PRO A 80 4.59 -13.21 -18.83
N ALA A 81 4.15 -11.98 -18.56
CA ALA A 81 4.65 -10.75 -19.13
C ALA A 81 5.89 -10.19 -18.40
N SER A 82 6.46 -10.92 -17.43
CA SER A 82 7.67 -10.52 -16.70
C SER A 82 8.88 -10.28 -17.61
N VAL A 83 8.87 -10.85 -18.82
CA VAL A 83 9.84 -10.62 -19.90
C VAL A 83 10.03 -9.15 -20.28
N PHE A 84 9.06 -8.27 -19.96
CA PHE A 84 9.17 -6.84 -20.27
C PHE A 84 10.04 -6.04 -19.29
N GLY A 85 10.70 -6.70 -18.32
CA GLY A 85 11.80 -6.10 -17.55
C GLY A 85 11.40 -4.92 -16.65
N ILE A 86 10.20 -4.94 -16.08
CA ILE A 86 9.75 -3.88 -15.16
C ILE A 86 10.56 -3.93 -13.88
N ASP A 87 11.08 -2.78 -13.45
CA ASP A 87 11.80 -2.67 -12.20
C ASP A 87 10.84 -2.78 -11.01
N ASP A 88 10.95 -3.89 -10.32
CA ASP A 88 10.18 -4.17 -9.12
C ASP A 88 10.52 -3.21 -7.96
N LYS A 89 11.80 -2.85 -7.81
CA LYS A 89 12.23 -1.92 -6.76
C LYS A 89 11.59 -0.55 -6.99
N GLU A 90 11.61 -0.06 -8.22
CA GLU A 90 10.94 1.19 -8.56
C GLU A 90 9.43 1.09 -8.28
N THR A 91 8.78 0.01 -8.71
CA THR A 91 7.34 -0.19 -8.51
C THR A 91 6.95 -0.12 -7.03
N MET A 92 7.73 -0.79 -6.17
CA MET A 92 7.49 -0.78 -4.72
C MET A 92 7.83 0.56 -4.07
N GLN A 93 8.87 1.23 -4.55
CA GLN A 93 9.21 2.57 -4.12
C GLN A 93 8.08 3.57 -4.44
N ARG A 94 7.45 3.48 -5.62
CA ARG A 94 6.26 4.26 -5.99
C ARG A 94 5.04 3.96 -5.12
N PHE A 95 4.90 2.70 -4.72
CA PHE A 95 3.86 2.27 -3.80
C PHE A 95 4.08 2.84 -2.39
N TYR A 96 5.31 2.81 -1.89
CA TYR A 96 5.67 3.41 -0.61
C TYR A 96 5.31 4.91 -0.57
N VAL A 97 5.70 5.67 -1.60
CA VAL A 97 5.33 7.10 -1.72
C VAL A 97 3.81 7.28 -1.77
N CYS A 98 3.06 6.33 -2.34
CA CYS A 98 1.60 6.39 -2.35
C CYS A 98 1.02 6.21 -0.95
N LEU A 99 1.58 5.29 -0.15
CA LEU A 99 1.21 5.10 1.25
C LEU A 99 1.60 6.32 2.11
N LEU A 100 2.75 6.95 1.85
CA LEU A 100 3.17 8.21 2.48
C LEU A 100 2.18 9.33 2.22
N ASP A 101 1.78 9.50 0.97
CA ASP A 101 0.78 10.48 0.59
C ASP A 101 -0.55 10.25 1.35
N ILE A 102 -0.97 8.99 1.56
CA ILE A 102 -2.16 8.67 2.38
C ILE A 102 -1.91 9.00 3.86
N CYS A 103 -0.77 8.60 4.40
CA CYS A 103 -0.45 8.74 5.83
C CYS A 103 -0.26 10.20 6.26
N LEU A 104 0.39 11.02 5.44
CA LEU A 104 0.66 12.44 5.73
C LEU A 104 -0.59 13.32 5.53
N ASN A 105 -1.58 12.84 4.77
CA ASN A 105 -2.84 13.57 4.53
C ASN A 105 -4.00 12.94 5.31
N CYS A 106 -3.94 12.98 6.64
CA CYS A 106 -4.91 12.37 7.55
C CYS A 106 -6.39 12.79 7.35
N LYS A 107 -6.65 13.86 6.58
CA LYS A 107 -8.01 14.28 6.21
C LYS A 107 -8.66 13.38 5.15
N ILE A 108 -7.88 12.51 4.51
CA ILE A 108 -8.32 11.70 3.38
C ILE A 108 -8.73 10.34 3.91
N LYS A 109 -10.04 10.10 3.92
CA LYS A 109 -10.58 8.77 4.17
C LYS A 109 -10.51 7.98 2.86
N ILE A 110 -9.67 6.95 2.82
CA ILE A 110 -9.63 5.99 1.73
C ILE A 110 -10.93 5.17 1.71
N THR A 111 -11.35 4.71 0.53
CA THR A 111 -12.54 3.88 0.35
C THR A 111 -12.18 2.39 0.33
N GLU A 112 -13.20 1.53 0.37
CA GLU A 112 -13.04 0.08 0.24
C GLU A 112 -12.28 -0.32 -1.04
N GLU A 113 -12.39 0.46 -2.12
CA GLU A 113 -11.63 0.20 -3.35
C GLU A 113 -10.12 0.39 -3.13
N GLU A 114 -9.69 1.51 -2.53
CA GLU A 114 -8.27 1.74 -2.24
C GLU A 114 -7.74 0.75 -1.21
N GLU A 115 -8.52 0.45 -0.16
CA GLU A 115 -8.18 -0.57 0.83
C GLU A 115 -7.92 -1.93 0.15
N SER A 116 -8.85 -2.36 -0.71
CA SER A 116 -8.70 -3.60 -1.48
C SER A 116 -7.45 -3.59 -2.35
N LEU A 117 -7.10 -2.46 -2.98
CA LEU A 117 -5.90 -2.36 -3.81
C LEU A 117 -4.64 -2.46 -2.97
N ILE A 118 -4.56 -1.74 -1.84
CA ILE A 118 -3.43 -1.79 -0.91
C ILE A 118 -3.19 -3.22 -0.44
N ILE A 119 -4.24 -3.92 0.02
CA ILE A 119 -4.12 -5.30 0.51
C ILE A 119 -3.62 -6.24 -0.60
N ARG A 120 -4.12 -6.10 -1.84
CA ARG A 120 -3.68 -6.96 -2.95
C ARG A 120 -2.22 -6.73 -3.33
N ILE A 121 -1.77 -5.47 -3.36
CA ILE A 121 -0.36 -5.12 -3.64
C ILE A 121 0.55 -5.66 -2.53
N MET A 122 0.12 -5.57 -1.26
CA MET A 122 0.88 -6.12 -0.13
C MET A 122 1.00 -7.65 -0.19
N ASP A 123 -0.10 -8.35 -0.51
CA ASP A 123 -0.12 -9.81 -0.62
C ASP A 123 0.79 -10.33 -1.75
N SER A 124 0.75 -9.69 -2.92
CA SER A 124 1.64 -10.05 -4.04
C SER A 124 3.09 -9.66 -3.76
N GLY A 125 3.29 -8.41 -3.34
CA GLY A 125 4.59 -7.79 -3.15
C GLY A 125 5.39 -8.43 -2.02
N PHE A 126 4.86 -8.47 -0.80
CA PHE A 126 5.65 -8.86 0.37
C PHE A 126 5.44 -10.32 0.80
N ILE A 127 4.24 -10.88 0.64
CA ILE A 127 3.92 -12.19 1.19
C ILE A 127 4.32 -13.31 0.23
N LYS A 128 3.78 -13.30 -1.00
CA LYS A 128 3.83 -14.47 -1.88
C LYS A 128 5.20 -14.79 -2.48
N LYS A 129 5.90 -13.82 -3.08
CA LYS A 129 7.03 -14.16 -3.97
C LYS A 129 8.36 -13.47 -3.67
N ARG A 130 8.36 -12.32 -3.00
CA ARG A 130 9.53 -11.43 -3.08
C ARG A 130 10.29 -11.31 -1.79
N HIS A 131 11.56 -10.99 -1.95
CA HIS A 131 12.50 -10.65 -0.89
C HIS A 131 12.96 -9.22 -1.12
N PHE A 132 12.56 -8.32 -0.23
CA PHE A 132 13.04 -6.95 -0.22
C PHE A 132 14.12 -6.79 0.85
N PRO A 133 15.01 -5.78 0.71
CA PRO A 133 15.89 -5.36 1.78
C PRO A 133 15.08 -5.10 3.07
N GLN A 134 15.74 -5.31 4.21
CA GLN A 134 15.06 -5.22 5.50
C GLN A 134 14.71 -3.77 5.82
N GLU A 135 15.51 -2.82 5.34
CA GLU A 135 15.30 -1.39 5.46
C GLU A 135 13.98 -0.99 4.79
N VAL A 136 13.79 -1.44 3.54
CA VAL A 136 12.54 -1.25 2.78
C VAL A 136 11.38 -1.89 3.54
N THR A 137 11.53 -3.15 3.96
CA THR A 137 10.47 -3.87 4.67
C THR A 137 10.09 -3.17 5.98
N GLY A 138 11.06 -2.68 6.76
CA GLY A 138 10.83 -1.91 7.98
C GLY A 138 10.06 -0.62 7.72
N SER A 139 10.38 0.11 6.64
CA SER A 139 9.64 1.31 6.23
C SER A 139 8.18 1.00 5.91
N PHE A 140 7.92 -0.12 5.24
CA PHE A 140 6.56 -0.58 4.98
C PHE A 140 5.83 -0.99 6.26
N VAL A 141 6.49 -1.70 7.17
CA VAL A 141 5.91 -2.05 8.49
C VAL A 141 5.48 -0.79 9.24
N LYS A 142 6.35 0.21 9.30
CA LYS A 142 6.10 1.47 10.03
C LYS A 142 4.96 2.29 9.40
N ILE A 143 4.90 2.37 8.07
CA ILE A 143 3.84 3.16 7.44
C ILE A 143 2.47 2.47 7.49
N LEU A 144 2.45 1.15 7.37
CA LEU A 144 1.20 0.37 7.42
C LEU A 144 0.57 0.42 8.81
N ILE A 145 1.36 0.34 9.89
CA ILE A 145 0.81 0.45 11.24
C ILE A 145 0.23 1.84 11.49
N GLN A 146 0.85 2.90 10.94
CA GLN A 146 0.33 4.27 11.01
C GLN A 146 -0.99 4.41 10.23
N ILE A 147 -1.09 3.82 9.04
CA ILE A 147 -2.34 3.75 8.27
C ILE A 147 -3.42 3.00 9.04
N ALA A 148 -3.09 1.86 9.67
CA ALA A 148 -4.03 1.09 10.48
C ALA A 148 -4.53 1.87 11.70
N LYS A 149 -3.63 2.56 12.42
CA LYS A 149 -3.96 3.41 13.57
C LYS A 149 -4.93 4.54 13.20
N ASN A 150 -4.75 5.12 12.01
CA ASN A 150 -5.58 6.21 11.50
C ASN A 150 -6.89 5.75 10.84
N SER A 151 -7.06 4.45 10.59
CA SER A 151 -8.29 3.93 10.00
C SER A 151 -9.40 3.73 11.05
N GLU A 152 -10.65 3.86 10.58
CA GLU A 152 -11.87 3.53 11.32
C GLU A 152 -12.41 2.14 10.90
N GLN A 153 -11.96 1.59 9.77
CA GLN A 153 -12.48 0.36 9.18
C GLN A 153 -11.81 -0.88 9.81
N ILE A 154 -12.49 -1.51 10.76
CA ILE A 154 -11.96 -2.64 11.54
C ILE A 154 -11.44 -3.78 10.65
N ARG A 155 -12.15 -4.09 9.55
CA ARG A 155 -11.77 -5.13 8.59
C ARG A 155 -10.43 -4.85 7.91
N PHE A 156 -10.21 -3.59 7.53
CA PHE A 156 -8.96 -3.14 6.94
C PHE A 156 -7.82 -3.14 7.96
N ILE A 157 -8.07 -2.65 9.18
CA ILE A 157 -7.11 -2.68 10.30
C ILE A 157 -6.68 -4.12 10.58
N TYR A 158 -7.64 -5.05 10.66
CA TYR A 158 -7.37 -6.47 10.86
C TYR A 158 -6.50 -7.06 9.73
N ALA A 159 -6.82 -6.75 8.47
CA ALA A 159 -6.03 -7.21 7.32
C ALA A 159 -4.60 -6.65 7.33
N ILE A 160 -4.41 -5.38 7.73
CA ILE A 160 -3.08 -4.80 7.91
C ILE A 160 -2.33 -5.52 9.03
N CYS A 161 -2.91 -5.66 10.22
CA CYS A 161 -2.26 -6.35 11.34
C CYS A 161 -1.88 -7.80 10.98
N TYR A 162 -2.76 -8.48 10.24
CA TYR A 162 -2.48 -9.81 9.70
C TYR A 162 -1.29 -9.80 8.73
N CYS A 163 -1.28 -8.87 7.77
CA CYS A 163 -0.16 -8.69 6.83
C CYS A 163 1.16 -8.39 7.54
N LEU A 164 1.15 -7.47 8.52
CA LEU A 164 2.31 -7.13 9.33
C LEU A 164 2.86 -8.36 10.06
N LYS A 165 1.97 -9.21 10.60
CA LYS A 165 2.42 -10.42 11.28
C LYS A 165 3.13 -11.39 10.35
N LEU A 166 2.59 -11.60 9.15
CA LEU A 166 3.24 -12.43 8.13
C LEU A 166 4.56 -11.83 7.66
N MET A 167 4.64 -10.51 7.46
CA MET A 167 5.88 -9.83 7.13
C MET A 167 6.94 -9.99 8.21
N ILE A 168 6.58 -9.79 9.48
CA ILE A 168 7.53 -9.92 10.61
C ILE A 168 8.06 -11.35 10.74
N GLN A 169 7.23 -12.35 10.48
CA GLN A 169 7.66 -13.75 10.44
C GLN A 169 8.59 -14.05 9.28
N LYS A 170 8.29 -13.51 8.09
CA LYS A 170 9.10 -13.71 6.88
C LYS A 170 10.43 -12.95 6.93
N PHE A 171 10.43 -11.75 7.50
CA PHE A 171 11.57 -10.84 7.55
C PHE A 171 12.04 -10.65 9.00
N GLN A 172 12.76 -11.64 9.52
CA GLN A 172 13.13 -11.74 10.94
C GLN A 172 13.75 -10.47 11.54
N LYS A 173 14.58 -9.71 10.81
CA LYS A 173 15.17 -8.45 11.33
C LYS A 173 14.15 -7.34 11.61
N THR A 174 12.89 -7.47 11.19
CA THR A 174 11.82 -6.54 11.57
C THR A 174 11.21 -6.87 12.94
N GLN A 175 11.54 -8.02 13.54
CA GLN A 175 11.05 -8.39 14.89
C GLN A 175 11.49 -7.40 15.96
N LYS A 176 12.70 -6.82 15.87
CA LYS A 176 13.17 -5.78 16.79
C LYS A 176 12.26 -4.54 16.83
N MET A 177 11.48 -4.29 15.77
CA MET A 177 10.51 -3.18 15.77
C MET A 177 9.35 -3.43 16.75
N LEU A 178 9.16 -4.65 17.25
CA LEU A 178 8.19 -4.98 18.29
C LEU A 178 8.74 -4.79 19.71
N GLU A 179 10.02 -4.48 19.88
CA GLU A 179 10.63 -4.22 21.19
C GLU A 179 10.28 -2.80 21.65
N GLU A 180 9.89 -2.64 22.92
CA GLU A 180 9.53 -1.34 23.51
C GLU A 180 10.72 -0.36 23.43
N ASP A 181 11.93 -0.83 23.74
CA ASP A 181 13.14 -0.02 23.86
C ASP A 181 13.90 0.21 22.53
N ASN A 182 13.30 -0.15 21.39
CA ASN A 182 13.95 0.03 20.08
C ASN A 182 13.85 1.49 19.61
N GLU A 183 14.60 2.39 20.25
CA GLU A 183 14.67 3.82 19.89
C GLU A 183 15.89 4.18 19.01
N GLY A 184 16.72 3.20 18.66
CA GLY A 184 17.97 3.44 17.93
C GLY A 184 19.01 4.21 18.75
N PHE A 185 20.27 4.18 18.33
CA PHE A 185 21.33 4.93 19.01
C PHE A 185 21.24 6.43 18.64
N GLY A 186 20.41 7.19 19.35
CA GLY A 186 20.52 8.63 19.65
C GLY A 186 20.63 9.69 18.54
N MET A 187 20.89 9.33 17.27
CA MET A 187 21.21 10.29 16.19
C MET A 187 20.48 10.03 14.87
N ASN A 188 19.93 8.81 14.69
CA ASN A 188 19.11 8.47 13.53
C ASN A 188 17.73 8.05 14.07
N SER A 189 16.78 8.96 14.10
CA SER A 189 15.38 8.65 14.38
C SER A 189 14.64 8.31 13.09
N TYR A 190 13.52 7.61 13.17
CA TYR A 190 12.69 7.34 12.00
C TYR A 190 12.23 8.65 11.36
N ASN A 191 12.48 8.82 10.06
CA ASN A 191 12.07 9.99 9.31
C ASN A 191 11.03 9.64 8.24
N VAL A 192 9.78 9.97 8.54
CA VAL A 192 8.61 9.76 7.68
C VAL A 192 8.60 10.66 6.42
N LYS A 193 9.47 11.67 6.34
CA LYS A 193 9.51 12.60 5.19
C LYS A 193 10.39 12.11 4.03
N TYR A 194 11.13 11.01 4.22
CA TYR A 194 11.91 10.45 3.12
C TYR A 194 11.01 9.70 2.16
N ASP A 195 11.04 10.10 0.88
CA ASP A 195 10.37 9.36 -0.17
C ASP A 195 11.04 7.99 -0.37
N ASP A 196 12.36 7.88 -0.19
CA ASP A 196 13.12 6.62 -0.28
C ASP A 196 12.88 5.69 0.92
N SER A 197 12.22 4.55 0.65
CA SER A 197 11.92 3.53 1.65
C SER A 197 13.16 2.85 2.23
N SER A 198 14.33 2.95 1.60
CA SER A 198 15.59 2.42 2.15
C SER A 198 16.27 3.36 3.14
N CYS A 199 15.92 4.66 3.15
CA CYS A 199 16.61 5.70 3.92
C CYS A 199 15.85 6.19 5.16
N THR A 200 14.67 5.66 5.46
CA THR A 200 13.80 6.18 6.53
C THR A 200 14.31 5.90 7.95
N ASN A 201 15.23 4.94 8.09
CA ASN A 201 15.68 4.41 9.37
C ASN A 201 14.58 3.75 10.23
N ALA A 202 13.47 3.30 9.61
CA ALA A 202 12.34 2.67 10.31
C ALA A 202 12.70 1.44 11.14
N LEU A 203 13.67 0.63 10.71
CA LEU A 203 14.10 -0.57 11.45
C LEU A 203 14.59 -0.28 12.87
N ASN A 204 15.11 0.91 13.11
CA ASN A 204 15.62 1.35 14.41
C ASN A 204 14.58 2.18 15.17
N SER A 205 13.29 1.90 14.92
CA SER A 205 12.17 2.48 15.65
C SER A 205 11.17 1.41 16.04
N SER A 206 10.61 1.55 17.24
CA SER A 206 9.55 0.68 17.74
C SER A 206 8.21 1.00 17.09
N ILE A 207 7.36 -0.02 16.88
CA ILE A 207 5.94 0.11 16.55
C ILE A 207 5.02 -0.34 17.70
N PHE A 208 5.61 -0.60 18.88
CA PHE A 208 4.92 -1.24 19.99
C PHE A 208 3.74 -0.41 20.50
N GLU A 209 3.96 0.90 20.70
CA GLU A 209 2.91 1.80 21.19
C GLU A 209 1.76 1.93 20.20
N GLU A 210 2.01 1.99 18.88
CA GLU A 210 0.93 1.99 17.89
C GLU A 210 0.09 0.71 17.93
N ILE A 211 0.73 -0.46 18.11
CA ILE A 211 0.03 -1.73 18.24
C ILE A 211 -0.81 -1.77 19.53
N LYS A 212 -0.26 -1.27 20.64
CA LYS A 212 -0.94 -1.19 21.94
C LYS A 212 -2.14 -0.23 21.90
N GLU A 213 -2.01 0.89 21.21
CA GLU A 213 -3.13 1.81 20.96
C GLU A 213 -4.25 1.14 20.17
N ILE A 214 -3.93 0.42 19.08
CA ILE A 214 -4.94 -0.34 18.32
C ILE A 214 -5.62 -1.38 19.23
N LYS A 215 -4.85 -2.09 20.06
CA LYS A 215 -5.38 -3.03 21.05
C LYS A 215 -6.38 -2.35 21.98
N ASN A 216 -6.02 -1.19 22.50
CA ASN A 216 -6.83 -0.47 23.48
C ASN A 216 -8.07 0.20 22.87
N LYS A 217 -7.98 0.69 21.63
CA LYS A 217 -9.09 1.31 20.90
C LYS A 217 -10.17 0.29 20.53
N TYR A 218 -9.78 -0.94 20.19
CA TYR A 218 -10.69 -1.98 19.69
C TYR A 218 -10.83 -3.18 20.63
N LYS A 219 -10.87 -2.95 21.96
CA LYS A 219 -10.93 -4.00 23.00
C LYS A 219 -12.02 -5.05 22.80
N ASN A 220 -13.17 -4.65 22.25
CA ASN A 220 -14.32 -5.54 22.07
C ASN A 220 -14.27 -6.39 20.78
N GLN A 221 -13.28 -6.16 19.90
CA GLN A 221 -13.16 -6.85 18.61
C GLN A 221 -12.28 -8.10 18.73
N GLN A 222 -12.86 -9.24 19.12
CA GLN A 222 -12.12 -10.46 19.46
C GLN A 222 -11.11 -10.91 18.38
N LYS A 223 -11.49 -10.90 17.09
CA LYS A 223 -10.58 -11.28 15.98
C LYS A 223 -9.36 -10.37 15.90
N LEU A 224 -9.58 -9.05 16.03
CA LEU A 224 -8.51 -8.05 16.02
C LEU A 224 -7.62 -8.16 17.27
N GLN A 225 -8.22 -8.37 18.44
CA GLN A 225 -7.48 -8.60 19.69
C GLN A 225 -6.54 -9.82 19.58
N SER A 226 -7.01 -10.90 18.95
CA SER A 226 -6.21 -12.10 18.75
C SER A 226 -4.94 -11.83 17.92
N ILE A 227 -5.07 -11.15 16.77
CA ILE A 227 -3.91 -10.87 15.90
C ILE A 227 -2.96 -9.84 16.52
N VAL A 228 -3.50 -8.81 17.17
CA VAL A 228 -2.72 -7.77 17.84
C VAL A 228 -1.95 -8.34 19.03
N THR A 229 -2.55 -9.28 19.79
CA THR A 229 -1.85 -9.98 20.88
C THR A 229 -0.72 -10.85 20.34
N LYS A 230 -0.91 -11.55 19.22
CA LYS A 230 0.16 -12.32 18.55
C LYS A 230 1.28 -11.44 18.00
N LEU A 231 0.99 -10.20 17.60
CA LEU A 231 2.00 -9.21 17.26
C LEU A 231 2.81 -8.83 18.49
N LEU A 232 2.16 -8.33 19.55
CA LEU A 232 2.84 -7.88 20.77
C LEU A 232 3.69 -8.96 21.45
N LYS A 233 3.21 -10.20 21.46
CA LYS A 233 3.93 -11.33 22.06
C LYS A 233 4.89 -12.02 21.10
N ASN A 234 4.98 -11.55 19.87
CA ASN A 234 5.69 -12.20 18.77
C ASN A 234 5.35 -13.70 18.56
N GLU A 235 4.13 -14.14 18.92
CA GLU A 235 3.70 -15.54 18.78
C GLU A 235 3.54 -15.97 17.31
N PRO A 236 3.85 -17.22 16.93
CA PRO A 236 3.70 -17.68 15.56
C PRO A 236 2.24 -17.67 15.08
N MET A 237 2.04 -17.62 13.76
CA MET A 237 0.71 -17.69 13.16
C MET A 237 0.32 -19.14 12.98
N PRO A 238 -0.94 -19.52 13.27
CA PRO A 238 -1.40 -20.89 13.05
C PRO A 238 -1.21 -21.32 11.60
N GLN A 239 -0.82 -22.57 11.38
CA GLN A 239 -0.44 -23.06 10.05
C GLN A 239 -1.58 -22.97 9.02
N HIS A 240 -2.84 -23.17 9.44
CA HIS A 240 -4.01 -23.01 8.58
C HIS A 240 -4.25 -21.55 8.14
N MET A 241 -3.71 -20.57 8.86
CA MET A 241 -3.78 -19.16 8.46
C MET A 241 -2.64 -18.83 7.49
N LEU A 242 -1.43 -19.37 7.67
CA LEU A 242 -0.27 -19.09 6.80
C LEU A 242 -0.55 -19.28 5.30
N ASN A 243 -1.46 -20.21 4.96
CA ASN A 243 -1.82 -20.50 3.58
C ASN A 243 -2.93 -19.58 3.01
N LYS A 244 -3.54 -18.72 3.83
CA LYS A 244 -4.58 -17.77 3.38
C LYS A 244 -3.93 -16.52 2.81
N SER A 245 -4.38 -16.10 1.63
CA SER A 245 -4.07 -14.77 1.08
C SER A 245 -4.56 -13.69 2.05
N VAL A 246 -3.77 -12.63 2.22
CA VAL A 246 -4.20 -11.45 3.00
C VAL A 246 -5.50 -10.87 2.43
N TYR A 247 -5.68 -10.94 1.11
CA TYR A 247 -6.90 -10.46 0.47
C TYR A 247 -8.13 -11.31 0.82
N ASP A 248 -7.99 -12.63 0.95
CA ASP A 248 -9.11 -13.47 1.37
C ASP A 248 -9.47 -13.26 2.85
N VAL A 249 -8.49 -12.89 3.67
CA VAL A 249 -8.72 -12.46 5.06
C VAL A 249 -9.47 -11.13 5.10
N TYR A 250 -9.09 -10.17 4.24
CA TYR A 250 -9.85 -8.93 4.05
C TYR A 250 -11.25 -9.19 3.46
N ARG A 251 -11.43 -10.26 2.69
CA ARG A 251 -12.67 -10.93 2.22
C ARG A 251 -13.74 -11.28 3.28
N GLN A 252 -13.33 -11.50 4.51
CA GLN A 252 -14.19 -12.11 5.56
C GLN A 252 -14.74 -11.07 6.54
#